data_AF-A0A9D5HW36-F1
#
_entry.id   AF-A0A9D5HW36-F1
#
_cell.length_a   1.000
_cell.length_b   1.000
_cell.length_c   1.000
_cell.angle_alpha   90.00
_cell.angle_beta   90.00
_cell.angle_gamma   90.00
#
_symmetry.space_group_name_H-M   'P 1'
#
loop_
_entity.id
_entity.type
_entity.pdbx_description
1 polymer ?
#
loop_
_entity_poly.entity_id
_entity_poly.type
_entity_poly.pdbx_seq_one_letter_code
_entity_poly.pdbx_strand_id
1 'polypeptide(L)'
;MYEKGIGSEVQATPAEVVLIHTSLSGVRRHFYGSLRAKQFLDVKGVVYYQIDANRDFSIAANLGDSEIFDRLKSDGLLKEDPLESDGTILLPQIFVDGVNIGNDVSLQDLEEDNDFDWIINRRACGACLSDKDEDMEVCPNCNQVFKTIVPPELVYSGGIQQMYRGNNTATQEGVIFEHPTNFVKNDNSNNNLNRNNRYEDYQEEESYDNIPEEEYSEIDVKDE
;
A
#
# COMPACT_ATOMS: atom_id res chain seq x y z
N MET A 1 0.98 -43.66 25.77
CA MET A 1 1.40 -42.29 26.10
C MET A 1 2.58 -41.99 25.23
N TYR A 2 2.37 -41.27 24.13
CA TYR A 2 3.45 -40.83 23.24
C TYR A 2 3.70 -39.36 23.55
N GLU A 3 4.95 -39.07 23.91
CA GLU A 3 5.43 -37.75 24.26
C GLU A 3 5.31 -36.84 23.03
N LYS A 4 4.56 -35.74 23.17
CA LYS A 4 4.57 -34.65 22.20
C LYS A 4 5.96 -34.03 22.27
N GLY A 5 6.77 -34.28 21.24
CA GLY A 5 7.97 -33.51 20.99
C GLY A 5 7.61 -32.03 20.94
N ILE A 6 8.41 -31.23 21.63
CA ILE A 6 8.40 -29.77 21.56
C ILE A 6 8.78 -29.44 20.11
N GLY A 7 7.77 -29.29 19.26
CA GLY A 7 7.96 -28.67 17.95
C GLY A 7 8.43 -27.26 18.23
N SER A 8 9.65 -26.94 17.80
CA SER A 8 10.03 -25.56 17.56
C SER A 8 8.96 -24.99 16.62
N GLU A 9 8.04 -24.19 17.14
CA GLU A 9 7.18 -23.35 16.32
C GLU A 9 8.11 -22.38 15.58
N VAL A 10 8.58 -22.82 14.42
CA VAL A 10 9.19 -21.92 13.44
C VAL A 10 8.06 -20.97 13.08
N GLN A 11 8.11 -19.75 13.62
CA GLN A 11 7.16 -18.72 13.24
C GLN A 11 7.25 -18.58 11.72
N ALA A 12 6.13 -18.84 11.03
CA ALA A 12 6.03 -18.65 9.61
C ALA A 12 6.49 -17.23 9.28
N THR A 13 7.46 -17.10 8.38
CA THR A 13 7.92 -15.77 7.96
C THR A 13 6.75 -15.06 7.27
N PRO A 14 6.39 -13.83 7.69
CA PRO A 14 5.29 -13.10 7.07
C PRO A 14 5.59 -12.86 5.60
N ALA A 15 4.54 -12.80 4.76
CA ALA A 15 4.69 -12.48 3.35
C ALA A 15 5.33 -11.10 3.15
N GLU A 16 6.15 -10.96 2.10
CA GLU A 16 6.64 -9.65 1.70
C GLU A 16 5.50 -8.88 1.03
N VAL A 17 5.07 -7.77 1.63
CA VAL A 17 4.09 -6.86 1.03
C VAL A 17 4.78 -5.60 0.53
N VAL A 18 4.56 -5.23 -0.72
CA VAL A 18 5.16 -4.06 -1.36
C VAL A 18 4.09 -3.20 -2.00
N LEU A 19 4.11 -1.90 -1.68
CA LEU A 19 3.25 -0.89 -2.28
C LEU A 19 4.06 -0.02 -3.24
N ILE A 20 3.77 -0.17 -4.55
CA ILE A 20 4.21 0.79 -5.55
C ILE A 20 3.21 1.94 -5.57
N HIS A 21 3.66 3.15 -5.28
CA HIS A 21 2.79 4.32 -5.17
C HIS A 21 3.43 5.56 -5.80
N THR A 22 2.71 6.69 -5.78
CA THR A 22 3.28 7.99 -6.12
C THR A 22 3.01 8.99 -5.00
N SER A 23 4.03 9.75 -4.58
CA SER A 23 3.85 10.97 -3.80
C SER A 23 3.53 12.21 -4.65
N LEU A 24 3.71 12.11 -5.98
CA LEU A 24 3.48 13.22 -6.90
C LEU A 24 1.99 13.32 -7.26
N SER A 25 1.41 14.51 -7.08
CA SER A 25 -0.01 14.78 -7.30
C SER A 25 -0.40 15.12 -8.74
N GLY A 26 0.51 14.95 -9.70
CA GLY A 26 0.32 15.30 -11.11
C GLY A 26 -0.87 14.57 -11.76
N VAL A 27 -1.01 13.28 -11.47
CA VAL A 27 -2.20 12.49 -11.85
C VAL A 27 -3.02 12.22 -10.59
N ARG A 28 -4.06 13.02 -10.37
CA ARG A 28 -4.86 12.99 -9.12
C ARG A 28 -5.41 11.61 -8.78
N ARG A 29 -5.84 10.84 -9.78
CA ARG A 29 -6.36 9.48 -9.58
C ARG A 29 -5.31 8.56 -8.97
N HIS A 30 -4.08 8.57 -9.50
CA HIS A 30 -2.97 7.77 -8.97
C HIS A 30 -2.58 8.20 -7.57
N PHE A 31 -2.53 9.50 -7.32
CA PHE A 31 -2.20 10.06 -6.01
C PHE A 31 -3.22 9.65 -4.94
N TYR A 32 -4.52 9.85 -5.20
CA TYR A 32 -5.55 9.47 -4.23
C TYR A 32 -5.71 7.95 -4.10
N GLY A 33 -5.52 7.18 -5.17
CA GLY A 33 -5.44 5.72 -5.08
C GLY A 33 -4.29 5.28 -4.18
N SER A 34 -3.11 5.88 -4.36
CA SER A 34 -1.93 5.64 -3.52
C SER A 34 -2.21 5.92 -2.06
N LEU A 35 -2.88 7.04 -1.76
CA LEU A 35 -3.26 7.39 -0.40
C LEU A 35 -4.23 6.37 0.20
N ARG A 36 -5.23 5.91 -0.56
CA ARG A 36 -6.19 4.89 -0.11
C ARG A 36 -5.52 3.55 0.16
N ALA A 37 -4.69 3.05 -0.76
CA ALA A 37 -3.96 1.79 -0.56
C ALA A 37 -3.05 1.86 0.68
N LYS A 38 -2.35 2.99 0.85
CA LYS A 38 -1.53 3.24 2.05
C LYS A 38 -2.36 3.19 3.34
N GLN A 39 -3.46 3.94 3.37
CA GLN A 39 -4.38 3.98 4.52
C GLN A 39 -4.96 2.60 4.83
N PHE A 40 -5.33 1.84 3.80
CA PHE A 40 -5.84 0.48 3.96
C PHE A 40 -4.80 -0.41 4.68
N LEU A 41 -3.57 -0.47 4.17
CA LEU A 41 -2.50 -1.28 4.77
C LEU A 41 -2.16 -0.83 6.19
N ASP A 42 -2.14 0.49 6.41
CA ASP A 42 -1.92 1.08 7.74
C ASP A 42 -3.02 0.70 8.74
N VAL A 43 -4.28 0.66 8.32
CA VAL A 43 -5.43 0.28 9.16
C VAL A 43 -5.48 -1.23 9.38
N LYS A 44 -5.17 -2.03 8.36
CA LYS A 44 -5.08 -3.49 8.47
C LYS A 44 -3.93 -3.93 9.39
N GLY A 45 -2.92 -3.08 9.59
CA GLY A 45 -1.77 -3.38 10.45
C GLY A 45 -0.75 -4.28 9.76
N VAL A 46 -0.69 -4.24 8.43
CA VAL A 46 0.28 -4.99 7.64
C VAL A 46 1.61 -4.24 7.62
N VAL A 47 2.72 -4.96 7.77
CA VAL A 47 4.06 -4.40 7.53
C VAL A 47 4.33 -4.46 6.02
N TYR A 48 4.65 -3.33 5.41
CA TYR A 48 4.89 -3.25 3.97
C TYR A 48 6.05 -2.32 3.62
N TYR A 49 6.65 -2.56 2.45
CA TYR A 49 7.65 -1.68 1.86
C TYR A 49 7.00 -0.70 0.89
N GLN A 50 7.49 0.53 0.88
CA GLN A 50 7.06 1.57 -0.04
C GLN A 50 8.09 1.76 -1.15
N ILE A 51 7.62 1.79 -2.39
CA ILE A 51 8.40 2.16 -3.57
C ILE A 51 7.67 3.33 -4.22
N ASP A 52 8.26 4.51 -4.11
CA ASP A 52 7.69 5.72 -4.71
C ASP A 52 8.15 5.84 -6.18
N ALA A 53 7.19 5.97 -7.08
CA ALA A 53 7.44 6.23 -8.50
C ALA A 53 7.97 7.66 -8.74
N ASN A 54 7.82 8.57 -7.77
CA ASN A 54 8.38 9.90 -7.82
C ASN A 54 9.90 9.88 -7.57
N ARG A 55 10.67 9.76 -8.67
CA ARG A 55 12.14 9.68 -8.62
C ARG A 55 12.80 10.83 -7.86
N ASP A 56 12.25 12.04 -7.96
CA ASP A 56 12.81 13.21 -7.27
C ASP A 56 12.79 13.03 -5.75
N PHE A 57 11.74 12.39 -5.23
CA PHE A 57 11.65 12.04 -3.81
C PHE A 57 12.70 11.00 -3.43
N SER A 58 12.78 9.90 -4.18
CA SER A 58 13.71 8.80 -3.87
C SER A 58 15.17 9.25 -3.92
N ILE A 59 15.55 10.10 -4.90
CA ILE A 59 16.88 10.68 -5.00
C ILE A 59 17.16 11.57 -3.78
N ALA A 60 16.24 12.47 -3.43
CA ALA A 60 16.41 13.36 -2.29
C ALA A 60 16.50 12.62 -0.95
N ALA A 61 15.80 11.49 -0.81
CA ALA A 61 15.79 10.64 0.36
C ALA A 61 16.89 9.55 0.35
N ASN A 62 17.71 9.47 -0.71
CA ASN A 62 18.73 8.44 -0.90
C ASN A 62 18.17 7.00 -0.80
N LEU A 63 17.03 6.76 -1.47
CA LEU A 63 16.33 5.48 -1.54
C LEU A 63 16.58 4.76 -2.87
N GLY A 64 16.50 3.43 -2.83
CA GLY A 64 16.64 2.54 -3.99
C GLY A 64 15.36 2.36 -4.81
N ASP A 65 14.29 3.11 -4.53
CA ASP A 65 12.97 2.90 -5.14
C ASP A 65 13.02 2.96 -6.67
N SER A 66 13.78 3.91 -7.23
CA SER A 66 13.86 4.11 -8.69
C SER A 66 14.46 2.90 -9.40
N GLU A 67 15.46 2.23 -8.80
CA GLU A 67 16.06 1.02 -9.37
C GLU A 67 15.08 -0.15 -9.34
N ILE A 68 14.38 -0.33 -8.21
CA ILE A 68 13.38 -1.40 -8.10
C ILE A 68 12.22 -1.15 -9.07
N PHE A 69 11.70 0.08 -9.13
CA PHE A 69 10.63 0.47 -10.03
C PHE A 69 11.00 0.21 -11.50
N ASP A 70 12.19 0.65 -11.91
CA ASP A 70 12.67 0.47 -13.29
C ASP A 70 12.84 -1.01 -13.64
N ARG A 71 13.36 -1.83 -12.71
CA ARG A 71 13.47 -3.28 -12.88
C ARG A 71 12.10 -3.95 -13.00
N LEU A 72 11.14 -3.61 -12.13
CA LEU A 72 9.78 -4.14 -12.22
C LEU A 72 9.09 -3.74 -13.54
N LYS A 73 9.35 -2.51 -14.01
CA LYS A 73 8.87 -2.04 -15.31
C LYS A 73 9.50 -2.84 -16.47
N SER A 74 10.82 -3.02 -16.46
CA SER A 74 11.54 -3.77 -17.51
C SER A 74 11.16 -5.24 -17.56
N ASP A 75 10.84 -5.83 -16.41
CA ASP A 75 10.40 -7.22 -16.28
C ASP A 75 8.93 -7.40 -16.72
N GLY A 76 8.22 -6.32 -17.06
CA GLY A 76 6.81 -6.36 -17.44
C GLY A 76 5.86 -6.69 -16.30
N LEU A 77 6.27 -6.45 -15.04
CA LEU A 77 5.49 -6.79 -13.85
C LEU A 77 4.55 -5.64 -13.42
N LEU A 78 4.85 -4.41 -13.84
CA LEU A 78 3.99 -3.25 -13.61
C LEU A 78 2.94 -3.15 -14.72
N LYS A 79 1.68 -3.03 -14.32
CA LYS A 79 0.57 -2.79 -15.24
C LYS A 79 0.58 -1.34 -15.74
N GLU A 80 0.38 -1.17 -17.04
CA GLU A 80 0.17 0.14 -17.64
C GLU A 80 -1.24 0.67 -17.33
N ASP A 81 -1.37 1.98 -17.35
CA ASP A 81 -2.62 2.67 -17.15
C ASP A 81 -3.49 2.57 -18.40
N PRO A 82 -4.64 1.88 -18.37
CA PRO A 82 -5.48 1.70 -19.55
C PRO A 82 -6.10 3.01 -20.06
N LEU A 83 -6.07 4.08 -19.26
CA LEU A 83 -6.58 5.39 -19.66
C LEU A 83 -5.52 6.25 -20.37
N GLU A 84 -4.26 5.86 -20.30
CA GLU A 84 -3.13 6.57 -20.91
C GLU A 84 -2.52 5.73 -22.02
N SER A 85 -2.22 6.35 -23.16
CA SER A 85 -1.69 5.63 -24.34
C SER A 85 -0.17 5.70 -24.48
N ASP A 86 0.51 6.35 -23.54
CA ASP A 86 1.94 6.64 -23.56
C ASP A 86 2.79 5.64 -22.76
N GLY A 87 2.19 4.54 -22.29
CA GLY A 87 2.87 3.55 -21.45
C GLY A 87 3.10 4.05 -20.02
N THR A 88 2.31 5.03 -19.56
CA THR A 88 2.23 5.41 -18.15
C THR A 88 1.86 4.19 -17.30
N ILE A 89 2.54 4.02 -16.17
CA ILE A 89 2.27 2.93 -15.23
C ILE A 89 1.06 3.29 -14.37
N LEU A 90 0.12 2.35 -14.21
CA LEU A 90 -1.01 2.52 -13.31
C LEU A 90 -0.52 2.53 -11.86
N LEU A 91 -0.97 3.48 -11.05
CA LEU A 91 -0.64 3.50 -9.61
C LEU A 91 -1.92 3.68 -8.77
N PRO A 92 -1.98 3.09 -7.57
CA PRO A 92 -0.96 2.23 -6.95
C PRO A 92 -0.98 0.79 -7.50
N GLN A 93 0.07 0.02 -7.24
CA GLN A 93 0.09 -1.43 -7.43
C GLN A 93 0.64 -2.11 -6.18
N ILE A 94 -0.04 -3.16 -5.72
CA ILE A 94 0.32 -3.92 -4.53
C ILE A 94 0.88 -5.26 -4.97
N PHE A 95 1.99 -5.65 -4.37
CA PHE A 95 2.61 -6.95 -4.56
C PHE A 95 2.67 -7.70 -3.24
N VAL A 96 2.45 -9.02 -3.31
CA VAL A 96 2.69 -9.96 -2.21
C VAL A 96 3.58 -11.09 -2.71
N ASP A 97 4.74 -11.27 -2.08
CA ASP A 97 5.79 -12.23 -2.49
C ASP A 97 6.06 -12.21 -4.00
N GLY A 98 6.17 -11.00 -4.57
CA GLY A 98 6.47 -10.80 -5.99
C GLY A 98 5.28 -10.91 -6.94
N VAL A 99 4.08 -11.19 -6.43
CA VAL A 99 2.84 -11.31 -7.23
C VAL A 99 2.04 -10.02 -7.16
N ASN A 100 1.71 -9.44 -8.30
CA ASN A 100 0.87 -8.25 -8.40
C ASN A 100 -0.60 -8.60 -8.11
N ILE A 101 -1.11 -8.18 -6.95
CA ILE A 101 -2.49 -8.45 -6.51
C ILE A 101 -3.48 -7.35 -6.92
N GLY A 102 -3.00 -6.26 -7.53
CA GLY A 102 -3.85 -5.19 -8.09
C GLY A 102 -3.59 -3.81 -7.47
N ASN A 103 -4.61 -2.94 -7.54
CA ASN A 103 -4.55 -1.56 -7.07
C ASN A 103 -5.37 -1.36 -5.78
N ASP A 104 -5.67 -0.11 -5.42
CA ASP A 104 -6.47 0.22 -4.23
C ASP A 104 -7.90 -0.31 -4.26
N VAL A 105 -8.48 -0.53 -5.45
CA VAL A 105 -9.81 -1.13 -5.62
C VAL A 105 -9.71 -2.64 -5.45
N SER A 106 -8.79 -3.30 -6.15
CA SER A 106 -8.58 -4.75 -6.01
C SER A 106 -8.24 -5.16 -4.58
N LEU A 107 -7.52 -4.31 -3.85
CA LEU A 107 -7.20 -4.54 -2.44
C LEU A 107 -8.45 -4.52 -1.55
N GLN A 108 -9.41 -3.63 -1.83
CA GLN A 108 -10.70 -3.61 -1.12
C GLN A 108 -11.54 -4.83 -1.49
N ASP A 109 -11.63 -5.17 -2.77
CA ASP A 109 -12.37 -6.36 -3.24
C ASP A 109 -11.85 -7.63 -2.55
N LEU A 110 -10.53 -7.82 -2.50
CA LEU A 110 -9.90 -8.97 -1.82
C LEU A 110 -10.17 -9.01 -0.31
N GLU A 111 -10.31 -7.87 0.35
CA GLU A 111 -10.66 -7.81 1.77
C GLU A 111 -12.14 -8.14 1.99
N GLU A 112 -13.02 -7.62 1.14
CA GLU A 112 -14.47 -7.90 1.19
C GLU A 112 -14.77 -9.39 1.00
N ASP A 113 -14.02 -10.05 0.10
CA ASP A 113 -14.09 -11.49 -0.13
C ASP A 113 -13.35 -12.32 0.94
N ASN A 114 -12.66 -11.67 1.89
CA ASN A 114 -11.76 -12.25 2.90
C ASN A 114 -10.51 -12.94 2.34
N ASP A 115 -10.20 -12.81 1.05
CA ASP A 115 -9.03 -13.44 0.42
C ASP A 115 -7.70 -12.77 0.81
N PHE A 116 -7.71 -11.47 1.12
CA PHE A 116 -6.49 -10.73 1.42
C PHE A 116 -5.70 -11.33 2.58
N ASP A 117 -6.38 -11.72 3.66
CA ASP A 117 -5.76 -12.38 4.82
C ASP A 117 -5.13 -13.72 4.44
N TRP A 118 -5.75 -14.50 3.57
CA TRP A 118 -5.17 -15.77 3.11
C TRP A 118 -3.92 -15.55 2.26
N ILE A 119 -3.91 -14.51 1.43
CA ILE A 119 -2.76 -14.16 0.60
C ILE A 119 -1.57 -13.74 1.46
N ILE A 120 -1.75 -12.80 2.41
CA ILE A 120 -0.64 -12.29 3.24
C ILE A 120 -0.14 -13.30 4.28
N ASN A 121 -0.97 -14.29 4.65
CA ASN A 121 -0.55 -15.43 5.46
C ASN A 121 0.01 -16.59 4.62
N ARG A 122 0.24 -16.38 3.31
CA ARG A 122 0.78 -17.36 2.35
C ARG A 122 -0.05 -18.63 2.18
N ARG A 123 -1.34 -18.60 2.52
CA ARG A 123 -2.27 -19.74 2.40
C ARG A 123 -3.04 -19.77 1.09
N ALA A 124 -3.10 -18.65 0.38
CA ALA A 124 -3.66 -18.56 -0.97
C ALA A 124 -2.64 -17.94 -1.93
N CYS A 125 -2.75 -18.29 -3.21
CA CYS A 125 -1.96 -17.67 -4.27
C CYS A 125 -2.53 -16.30 -4.63
N GLY A 126 -1.73 -15.23 -4.52
CA GLY A 126 -2.15 -13.88 -4.94
C GLY A 126 -2.49 -13.72 -6.43
N ALA A 127 -2.15 -14.70 -7.29
CA ALA A 127 -2.43 -14.65 -8.73
C ALA A 127 -3.71 -15.40 -9.13
N CYS A 128 -4.04 -16.51 -8.47
CA CYS A 128 -5.16 -17.38 -8.86
C CYS A 128 -6.09 -17.77 -7.71
N LEU A 129 -5.82 -17.26 -6.50
CA LEU A 129 -6.59 -17.47 -5.26
C LEU A 129 -6.74 -18.94 -4.82
N SER A 130 -5.99 -19.86 -5.44
CA SER A 130 -5.98 -21.25 -5.02
C SER A 130 -5.16 -21.43 -3.74
N ASP A 131 -5.67 -22.29 -2.86
CA ASP A 131 -4.98 -22.70 -1.64
C ASP A 131 -3.57 -23.23 -1.96
N LYS A 132 -2.64 -22.94 -1.05
CA LYS A 132 -1.26 -23.43 -1.11
C LYS A 132 -0.67 -23.56 0.30
N ASP A 133 0.37 -24.36 0.43
CA ASP A 133 1.17 -24.39 1.65
C ASP A 133 2.03 -23.12 1.78
N GLU A 134 2.33 -22.73 3.02
CA GLU A 134 2.99 -21.47 3.36
C GLU A 134 4.41 -21.37 2.77
N ASP A 135 5.13 -22.49 2.68
CA ASP A 135 6.53 -22.57 2.23
C ASP A 135 6.70 -22.85 0.72
N MET A 136 5.60 -22.91 -0.04
CA MET A 136 5.68 -23.17 -1.48
C MET A 136 6.31 -21.99 -2.23
N GLU A 137 7.35 -22.27 -3.01
CA GLU A 137 8.03 -21.29 -3.88
C GLU A 137 7.32 -21.07 -5.22
N VAL A 138 6.43 -22.00 -5.60
CA VAL A 138 5.65 -21.95 -6.86
C VAL A 138 4.22 -22.37 -6.58
N CYS A 139 3.24 -21.65 -7.13
CA CYS A 139 1.83 -22.01 -7.00
C CYS A 139 1.55 -23.36 -7.72
N PRO A 140 0.93 -24.35 -7.04
CA PRO A 140 0.64 -25.64 -7.66
C PRO A 140 -0.47 -25.58 -8.72
N ASN A 141 -1.28 -24.52 -8.74
CA ASN A 141 -2.38 -24.36 -9.68
C ASN A 141 -1.99 -23.54 -10.92
N CYS A 142 -1.47 -22.33 -10.74
CA CYS A 142 -1.15 -21.43 -11.86
C CYS A 142 0.33 -21.35 -12.22
N ASN A 143 1.22 -22.07 -11.53
CA ASN A 143 2.67 -22.03 -11.71
C ASN A 143 3.32 -20.65 -11.49
N GLN A 144 2.63 -19.73 -10.80
CA GLN A 144 3.21 -18.46 -10.40
C GLN A 144 4.39 -18.70 -9.45
N VAL A 145 5.57 -18.18 -9.81
CA VAL A 145 6.75 -18.20 -8.94
C VAL A 145 6.64 -17.07 -7.92
N PHE A 146 6.83 -17.38 -6.65
CA PHE A 146 6.89 -16.42 -5.56
C PHE A 146 8.34 -15.96 -5.37
N LYS A 147 8.57 -14.66 -5.26
CA LYS A 147 9.91 -14.07 -5.17
C LYS A 147 9.90 -12.77 -4.39
N THR A 148 10.98 -12.51 -3.68
CA THR A 148 11.20 -11.23 -3.01
C THR A 148 11.46 -10.12 -4.04
N ILE A 149 10.78 -8.99 -3.90
CA ILE A 149 11.01 -7.78 -4.69
C ILE A 149 12.11 -6.93 -4.06
N VAL A 150 12.07 -6.73 -2.75
CA VAL A 150 13.00 -5.85 -2.04
C VAL A 150 14.29 -6.61 -1.70
N PRO A 151 15.44 -6.22 -2.27
CA PRO A 151 16.72 -6.81 -1.90
C PRO A 151 17.00 -6.64 -0.39
N PRO A 152 17.42 -7.68 0.34
CA PRO A 152 17.74 -7.58 1.76
C PRO A 152 18.75 -6.46 2.08
N GLU A 153 19.68 -6.19 1.16
CA GLU A 153 20.70 -5.14 1.31
C GLU A 153 20.07 -3.74 1.43
N LEU A 154 18.97 -3.47 0.73
CA LEU A 154 18.25 -2.19 0.83
C LEU A 154 17.50 -2.08 2.17
N VAL A 155 17.01 -3.20 2.70
CA VAL A 155 16.40 -3.23 4.04
C VAL A 155 17.46 -2.92 5.11
N TYR A 156 18.59 -3.61 5.09
CA TYR A 156 19.65 -3.42 6.10
C TYR A 156 20.30 -2.04 6.06
N SER A 157 20.41 -1.44 4.88
CA SER A 157 21.00 -0.09 4.71
C SER A 157 20.01 1.05 4.97
N GLY A 158 18.72 0.75 5.17
CA GLY A 158 17.67 1.77 5.22
C GLY A 158 17.41 2.46 3.87
N GLY A 159 17.85 1.85 2.77
CA GLY A 159 17.67 2.33 1.40
C GLY A 159 16.26 2.08 0.85
N ILE A 160 15.32 1.64 1.68
CA ILE A 160 13.90 1.52 1.34
C ILE A 160 13.04 1.88 2.55
N GLN A 161 11.90 2.50 2.30
CA GLN A 161 10.95 2.82 3.36
C GLN A 161 10.13 1.59 3.74
N GLN A 162 10.20 1.23 5.02
CA GLN A 162 9.36 0.20 5.60
C GLN A 162 8.35 0.83 6.55
N MET A 163 7.08 0.55 6.30
CA MET A 163 5.99 1.07 7.10
C MET A 163 5.58 0.03 8.13
N TYR A 164 5.74 0.41 9.40
CA TYR A 164 5.29 -0.37 10.54
C TYR A 164 4.15 0.37 11.23
N ARG A 165 3.03 -0.32 11.43
CA ARG A 165 2.13 0.03 12.53
C ARG A 165 2.15 -1.11 13.52
N GLY A 166 2.81 -0.86 14.65
CA GLY A 166 3.06 -1.86 15.67
C GLY A 166 1.76 -2.48 16.18
N ASN A 167 1.76 -3.80 16.27
CA ASN A 167 1.42 -4.41 17.53
C ASN A 167 2.73 -4.75 18.25
N ASN A 168 3.08 -3.90 19.23
CA ASN A 168 3.95 -4.34 20.33
C ASN A 168 3.12 -5.31 21.20
N THR A 169 2.87 -6.52 20.72
CA THR A 169 2.51 -7.61 21.63
C THR A 169 3.82 -8.18 22.16
N ALA A 170 4.02 -7.95 23.45
CA ALA A 170 5.17 -8.32 24.26
C ALA A 170 5.83 -9.67 23.91
N THR A 171 7.13 -9.73 24.21
CA THR A 171 8.07 -10.88 24.19
C THR A 171 8.80 -11.18 22.87
N GLN A 172 9.61 -10.22 22.41
CA GLN A 172 10.98 -10.55 22.01
C GLN A 172 11.93 -9.89 23.01
N GLU A 173 12.27 -10.63 24.07
CA GLU A 173 13.46 -10.30 24.86
C GLU A 173 14.67 -10.47 23.93
N GLY A 174 15.37 -9.39 23.58
CA GLY A 174 16.77 -9.51 23.16
C GLY A 174 17.29 -8.57 22.09
N VAL A 175 16.46 -7.83 21.34
CA VAL A 175 17.00 -6.87 20.35
C VAL A 175 16.22 -5.57 20.41
N ILE A 176 16.70 -4.63 21.22
CA ILE A 176 16.33 -3.23 21.08
C ILE A 176 17.00 -2.74 19.80
N PHE A 177 16.28 -2.72 18.69
CA PHE A 177 16.69 -1.93 17.53
C PHE A 177 16.24 -0.49 17.80
N GLU A 178 17.12 0.30 18.42
CA GLU A 178 16.89 1.74 18.55
C GLU A 178 16.95 2.38 17.16
N HIS A 179 15.78 2.71 16.59
CA HIS A 179 15.73 3.57 15.42
C HIS A 179 16.06 5.02 15.82
N PRO A 180 16.90 5.74 15.05
CA PRO A 180 17.17 7.14 15.29
C PRO A 180 16.00 7.99 14.80
N THR A 181 14.95 8.15 15.62
CA THR A 181 13.91 9.16 15.39
C THR A 181 14.33 10.56 15.87
N ASN A 182 15.62 10.87 15.84
CA ASN A 182 16.13 12.20 16.16
C ASN A 182 16.21 13.04 14.88
N PHE A 183 15.07 13.68 14.53
CA PHE A 183 15.14 14.91 13.77
C PHE A 183 15.87 15.95 14.63
N VAL A 184 17.16 16.16 14.36
CA VAL A 184 17.91 17.29 14.91
C VAL A 184 17.26 18.56 14.37
N LYS A 185 16.54 19.29 15.23
CA LYS A 185 16.16 20.68 14.94
C LYS A 185 17.44 21.46 14.74
N ASN A 186 17.65 21.94 13.52
CA ASN A 186 18.75 22.84 13.22
C ASN A 186 18.37 24.22 13.79
N ASP A 187 18.78 24.47 15.03
CA ASP A 187 18.67 25.80 15.64
C ASP A 187 19.69 26.71 14.98
N ASN A 188 19.26 27.46 13.96
CA ASN A 188 19.94 28.70 13.61
C ASN A 188 18.98 29.76 13.08
N SER A 189 19.08 30.91 13.74
CA SER A 189 18.67 32.27 13.36
C SER A 189 17.18 32.64 13.44
N ASN A 190 16.86 33.28 14.57
CA ASN A 190 16.02 34.47 14.67
C ASN A 190 16.13 35.37 13.44
N ASN A 191 14.98 35.69 12.82
CA ASN A 191 14.68 37.06 12.44
C ASN A 191 13.17 37.29 12.43
N ASN A 192 12.77 38.28 13.23
CA ASN A 192 11.44 38.85 13.34
C ASN A 192 10.83 39.16 11.98
N LEU A 193 9.54 38.88 11.81
CA LEU A 193 8.60 39.83 11.22
C LEU A 193 7.18 39.61 11.77
N ASN A 194 6.82 40.59 12.59
CA ASN A 194 5.52 40.93 13.12
C ASN A 194 4.43 40.93 12.01
N ARG A 195 3.34 40.16 12.19
CA ARG A 195 2.05 40.41 11.52
C ARG A 195 0.90 39.84 12.33
N ASN A 196 0.40 40.68 13.25
CA ASN A 196 -0.98 40.64 13.72
C ASN A 196 -1.95 40.85 12.55
N ASN A 197 -3.18 40.35 12.74
CA ASN A 197 -4.42 40.61 11.98
C ASN A 197 -4.65 39.79 10.70
N ARG A 198 -5.36 38.66 10.84
CA ARG A 198 -6.47 38.26 9.95
C ARG A 198 -7.21 37.05 10.55
N TYR A 199 -8.19 37.33 11.41
CA TYR A 199 -9.24 36.41 11.82
C TYR A 199 -10.56 37.16 11.65
N GLU A 200 -10.95 37.38 10.39
CA GLU A 200 -12.32 37.68 9.98
C GLU A 200 -12.55 36.97 8.65
N ASP A 201 -13.78 36.50 8.45
CA ASP A 201 -14.38 35.84 7.28
C ASP A 201 -14.31 34.31 7.22
N TYR A 202 -15.12 33.66 8.07
CA TYR A 202 -15.95 32.53 7.64
C TYR A 202 -17.40 32.82 8.08
N GLN A 203 -18.17 33.43 7.18
CA GLN A 203 -19.63 33.33 7.16
C GLN A 203 -20.02 32.76 5.80
N GLU A 204 -20.59 31.55 5.81
CA GLU A 204 -21.82 31.17 5.12
C GLU A 204 -22.01 29.64 5.30
N GLU A 205 -22.81 29.28 6.31
CA GLU A 205 -23.44 27.97 6.39
C GLU A 205 -24.62 27.98 5.41
N GLU A 206 -24.48 27.33 4.25
CA GLU A 206 -25.63 27.02 3.40
C GLU A 206 -26.41 25.85 4.01
N SER A 207 -27.62 26.15 4.49
CA SER A 207 -28.62 25.18 4.92
C SER A 207 -29.18 24.44 3.71
N TYR A 208 -28.99 23.11 3.66
CA TYR A 208 -29.72 22.26 2.72
C TYR A 208 -31.11 21.98 3.29
N ASP A 209 -32.09 22.78 2.90
CA ASP A 209 -33.51 22.45 3.07
C ASP A 209 -34.28 22.70 1.77
N ASN A 210 -35.09 21.69 1.41
CA ASN A 210 -36.11 21.61 0.35
C ASN A 210 -35.65 21.22 -1.07
N ILE A 211 -35.61 19.90 -1.31
CA ILE A 211 -35.88 19.33 -2.64
C ILE A 211 -37.41 19.13 -2.73
N PRO A 212 -38.12 19.73 -3.70
CA PRO A 212 -39.51 19.38 -3.98
C PRO A 212 -39.59 17.96 -4.55
N GLU A 213 -40.43 17.11 -3.96
CA GLU A 213 -40.86 15.85 -4.55
C GLU A 213 -41.71 16.16 -5.80
N GLU A 214 -41.18 15.91 -7.00
CA GLU A 214 -42.01 15.88 -8.21
C GLU A 214 -42.53 14.45 -8.47
N GLU A 215 -43.85 14.36 -8.35
CA GLU A 215 -44.80 13.34 -8.76
C GLU A 215 -44.34 12.34 -9.83
N TYR A 216 -44.41 11.05 -9.49
CA TYR A 216 -44.57 9.97 -10.45
C TYR A 216 -45.91 10.15 -11.19
N SER A 217 -45.85 10.40 -12.50
CA SER A 217 -47.02 10.23 -13.37
C SER A 217 -46.96 8.88 -14.07
N GLU A 218 -48.08 8.15 -13.96
CA GLU A 218 -48.31 6.84 -14.53
C GLU A 218 -48.40 6.89 -16.07
N ILE A 219 -47.71 5.94 -16.70
CA ILE A 219 -48.05 5.12 -17.88
C ILE A 219 -49.07 5.69 -18.90
N ASP A 220 -48.66 5.75 -20.17
CA ASP A 220 -49.56 5.39 -21.28
C ASP A 220 -48.76 4.65 -22.37
N VAL A 221 -48.86 3.32 -22.36
CA VAL A 221 -48.42 2.46 -23.46
C VAL A 221 -49.51 2.53 -24.52
N LYS A 222 -49.20 3.05 -25.70
CA LYS A 222 -50.03 2.86 -26.89
C LYS A 222 -49.29 2.03 -27.91
N ASP A 223 -49.92 0.91 -28.23
CA ASP A 223 -49.67 0.04 -29.35
C ASP A 223 -49.62 0.81 -30.67
N GLU A 224 -48.62 0.51 -31.50
CA GLU A 224 -48.73 0.25 -32.95
C GLU A 224 -47.46 -0.41 -33.49
#